data_AF-A0A7S1UI93-F1
#
_entry.id   AF-A0A7S1UI93-F1
#
_cell.length_a   1.000
_cell.length_b   1.000
_cell.length_c   1.000
_cell.angle_alpha   90.00
_cell.angle_beta   90.00
_cell.angle_gamma   90.00
#
_symmetry.space_group_name_H-M   'P 1'
#
loop_
_entity.id
_entity.type
_entity.pdbx_description
1 polymer ?
#
loop_
_entity_poly.entity_id
_entity_poly.type
_entity_poly.pdbx_seq_one_letter_code
_entity_poly.pdbx_strand_id
1 'polypeptide(L)'
;MAVYRNPFEAFMRILQTEGVGALYKGVGAVVVAAAPAQGLYFMSYELCRDAIGAFGGEGMRQSAAGTFVAGAFAQLGGSVAWVPMDVVKERLQVEGQMTVKETYGGSLQALQRIIKTEGVLGLYRAYWIHQLTWAPFNGLYFTLYESFKTFAKENDFYPMTWEGTAAGVIAGAVTNPADLVKTRLQVARANPGVFDYDNTVDCAVKIVRREGVMGLFDGVGARVLVIAPRLALAVSSYEYLKDWMAPAPAPR
;
A
#
# COMPACT_ATOMS: atom_id res chain seq x y z
N MET A 1 7.30 -23.16 -3.27
CA MET A 1 8.61 -23.04 -3.94
C MET A 1 8.78 -21.58 -4.31
N ALA A 2 9.81 -20.91 -3.81
CA ALA A 2 10.12 -19.55 -4.23
C ALA A 2 10.52 -19.56 -5.71
N VAL A 3 9.80 -18.80 -6.55
CA VAL A 3 10.05 -18.73 -7.99
C VAL A 3 11.38 -18.00 -8.30
N TYR A 4 11.85 -17.17 -7.37
CA TYR A 4 13.12 -16.44 -7.44
C TYR A 4 13.88 -16.57 -6.12
N ARG A 5 15.23 -16.52 -6.15
CA ARG A 5 16.06 -16.60 -4.93
C ARG A 5 16.33 -15.25 -4.29
N ASN A 6 16.32 -14.17 -5.08
CA ASN A 6 16.53 -12.82 -4.58
C ASN A 6 15.87 -11.75 -5.49
N PRO A 7 15.68 -10.50 -5.00
CA PRO A 7 15.04 -9.43 -5.77
C PRO A 7 15.77 -9.05 -7.05
N PHE A 8 17.11 -9.17 -7.08
CA PHE A 8 17.91 -8.83 -8.24
C PHE A 8 17.74 -9.85 -9.38
N GLU A 9 17.72 -11.14 -9.06
CA GLU A 9 17.40 -12.21 -9.99
C GLU A 9 15.99 -12.04 -10.55
N ALA A 10 15.01 -11.73 -9.69
CA ALA A 10 13.64 -11.45 -10.13
C ALA A 10 13.61 -10.28 -11.13
N PHE A 11 14.28 -9.18 -10.82
CA PHE A 11 14.37 -8.00 -11.69
C PHE A 11 15.01 -8.32 -13.04
N MET A 12 16.18 -8.96 -13.05
CA MET A 12 16.88 -9.34 -14.29
C MET A 12 16.07 -10.32 -15.12
N ARG A 13 15.41 -11.29 -14.48
CA ARG A 13 14.60 -12.29 -15.17
C ARG A 13 13.37 -11.67 -15.81
N ILE A 14 12.65 -10.79 -15.10
CA ILE A 14 11.51 -10.05 -15.66
C ILE A 14 11.95 -9.23 -16.90
N LEU A 15 13.08 -8.53 -16.81
CA LEU A 15 13.63 -7.78 -17.94
C LEU A 15 13.95 -8.66 -19.15
N GLN A 16 14.51 -9.86 -18.92
CA GLN A 16 14.88 -10.79 -19.97
C GLN A 16 13.67 -11.53 -20.57
N THR A 17 12.66 -11.90 -19.77
CA THR A 17 11.53 -12.72 -20.22
C THR A 17 10.33 -11.92 -20.67
N GLU A 18 10.04 -10.79 -20.03
CA GLU A 18 8.85 -9.97 -20.28
C GLU A 18 9.17 -8.58 -20.86
N GLY A 19 10.43 -8.15 -20.80
CA GLY A 19 10.88 -6.86 -21.31
C GLY A 19 10.65 -5.70 -20.35
N VAL A 20 11.14 -4.50 -20.73
CA VAL A 20 11.11 -3.29 -19.89
C VAL A 20 9.70 -2.83 -19.54
N GLY A 21 8.75 -3.02 -20.46
CA GLY A 21 7.34 -2.65 -20.24
C GLY A 21 6.68 -3.40 -19.09
N ALA A 22 7.20 -4.58 -18.72
CA ALA A 22 6.67 -5.37 -17.61
C ALA A 22 6.83 -4.68 -16.25
N LEU A 23 7.85 -3.84 -16.09
CA LEU A 23 8.09 -3.08 -14.86
C LEU A 23 6.99 -2.04 -14.57
N TYR A 24 6.22 -1.66 -15.59
CA TYR A 24 5.15 -0.66 -15.50
C TYR A 24 3.75 -1.30 -15.48
N LYS A 25 3.66 -2.63 -15.37
CA LYS A 25 2.38 -3.33 -15.25
C LYS A 25 1.62 -2.85 -14.00
N GLY A 26 0.37 -2.45 -14.24
CA GLY A 26 -0.54 -1.94 -13.22
C GLY A 26 -0.48 -0.44 -12.98
N VAL A 27 0.47 0.31 -13.57
CA VAL A 27 0.53 1.78 -13.42
C VAL A 27 -0.76 2.46 -13.89
N GLY A 28 -1.34 1.99 -14.99
CA GLY A 28 -2.61 2.54 -15.51
C GLY A 28 -3.78 2.42 -14.52
N ALA A 29 -3.88 1.30 -13.81
CA ALA A 29 -4.89 1.13 -12.75
C ALA A 29 -4.68 2.15 -11.63
N VAL A 30 -3.43 2.35 -11.20
CA VAL A 30 -3.08 3.29 -10.13
C VAL A 30 -3.43 4.72 -10.52
N VAL A 31 -3.03 5.16 -11.72
CA VAL A 31 -3.27 6.53 -12.19
C VAL A 31 -4.77 6.85 -12.24
N VAL A 32 -5.57 5.94 -12.77
CA VAL A 32 -7.03 6.16 -12.93
C VAL A 32 -7.75 6.15 -11.58
N ALA A 33 -7.40 5.24 -10.68
CA ALA A 33 -8.14 5.05 -9.44
C ALA A 33 -7.61 5.87 -8.25
N ALA A 34 -6.42 6.49 -8.36
CA ALA A 34 -5.82 7.24 -7.24
C ALA A 34 -6.67 8.44 -6.82
N ALA A 35 -7.05 9.31 -7.76
CA ALA A 35 -7.84 10.51 -7.46
C ALA A 35 -9.25 10.17 -6.91
N PRO A 36 -10.02 9.24 -7.49
CA PRO A 36 -11.29 8.80 -6.90
C PRO A 36 -11.14 8.22 -5.49
N ALA A 37 -10.09 7.43 -5.25
CA ALA A 37 -9.84 6.85 -3.93
C ALA A 37 -9.52 7.92 -2.88
N GLN A 38 -8.72 8.92 -3.25
CA GLN A 38 -8.45 10.07 -2.38
C GLN A 38 -9.72 10.90 -2.13
N GLY A 39 -10.55 11.10 -3.16
CA GLY A 39 -11.84 11.77 -3.00
C GLY A 39 -12.76 11.06 -2.00
N LEU A 40 -12.90 9.74 -2.13
CA LEU A 40 -13.68 8.92 -1.17
C LEU A 40 -13.09 8.96 0.24
N TYR A 41 -11.77 8.98 0.36
CA TYR A 41 -11.08 9.12 1.64
C TYR A 41 -11.44 10.43 2.33
N PHE A 42 -11.22 11.58 1.66
CA PHE A 42 -11.51 12.90 2.23
C PHE A 42 -13.00 13.11 2.49
N MET A 43 -13.87 12.67 1.58
CA MET A 43 -15.31 12.71 1.79
C MET A 43 -15.72 11.91 3.05
N SER A 44 -15.18 10.70 3.20
CA SER A 44 -15.50 9.86 4.36
C SER A 44 -14.92 10.43 5.66
N TYR A 45 -13.77 11.08 5.58
CA TYR A 45 -13.16 11.82 6.68
C TYR A 45 -14.05 12.98 7.15
N GLU A 46 -14.51 13.81 6.22
CA GLU A 46 -15.34 14.99 6.51
C GLU A 46 -16.70 14.59 7.07
N LEU A 47 -17.38 13.63 6.44
CA LEU A 47 -18.66 13.11 6.93
C LEU A 47 -18.54 12.55 8.35
N CYS A 48 -17.45 11.84 8.66
CA CYS A 48 -17.22 11.33 10.00
C CYS A 48 -16.91 12.45 11.00
N ARG A 49 -16.11 13.46 10.62
CA ARG A 49 -15.84 14.63 11.48
C ARG A 49 -17.09 15.44 11.78
N ASP A 50 -17.95 15.63 10.79
CA ASP A 50 -19.20 16.36 10.96
C ASP A 50 -20.15 15.60 11.88
N ALA A 51 -20.26 14.28 11.71
CA ALA A 51 -21.01 13.43 12.63
C ALA A 51 -20.47 13.50 14.07
N ILE A 52 -19.16 13.36 14.26
CA ILE A 52 -18.53 13.46 15.60
C ILE A 52 -18.81 14.83 16.22
N GLY A 53 -18.73 15.90 15.44
CA GLY A 53 -19.05 17.26 15.91
C GLY A 53 -20.52 17.43 16.31
N ALA A 54 -21.44 16.83 15.54
CA ALA A 54 -22.86 16.89 15.82
C ALA A 54 -23.25 16.13 17.12
N PHE A 55 -22.60 14.99 17.41
CA PHE A 55 -22.93 14.16 18.58
C PHE A 55 -22.10 14.48 19.83
N GLY A 56 -20.82 14.84 19.66
CA GLY A 56 -19.86 15.01 20.75
C GLY A 56 -19.42 16.46 20.99
N GLY A 57 -19.93 17.41 20.20
CA GLY A 57 -19.54 18.81 20.24
C GLY A 57 -18.17 19.08 19.62
N GLU A 58 -17.84 20.36 19.50
CA GLU A 58 -16.65 20.82 18.77
C GLU A 58 -15.32 20.42 19.45
N GLY A 59 -15.34 20.28 20.78
CA GLY A 59 -14.21 19.74 21.54
C GLY A 59 -13.87 18.29 21.17
N MET A 60 -14.87 17.43 20.95
CA MET A 60 -14.63 16.05 20.51
C MET A 60 -14.17 15.99 19.05
N ARG A 61 -14.72 16.85 18.19
CA ARG A 61 -14.31 16.99 16.77
C ARG A 61 -12.83 17.34 16.61
N GLN A 62 -12.26 18.12 17.53
CA GLN A 62 -10.84 18.53 17.49
C GLN A 62 -9.93 17.63 18.35
N SER A 63 -10.51 16.73 19.15
CA SER A 63 -9.73 15.81 19.97
C SER A 63 -8.91 14.83 19.12
N ALA A 64 -7.82 14.32 19.68
CA ALA A 64 -7.02 13.27 19.06
C ALA A 64 -7.86 12.01 18.78
N ALA A 65 -8.78 11.66 19.69
CA ALA A 65 -9.70 10.54 19.53
C ALA A 65 -10.67 10.75 18.35
N GLY A 66 -11.26 11.95 18.24
CA GLY A 66 -12.14 12.28 17.11
C GLY A 66 -11.42 12.25 15.77
N THR A 67 -10.19 12.78 15.73
CA THR A 67 -9.33 12.73 14.54
C THR A 67 -8.96 11.29 14.16
N PHE A 68 -8.64 10.45 15.15
CA PHE A 68 -8.32 9.04 14.95
C PHE A 68 -9.51 8.27 14.37
N VAL A 69 -10.71 8.44 14.97
CA VAL A 69 -11.94 7.79 14.47
C VAL A 69 -12.25 8.24 13.06
N ALA A 70 -12.21 9.55 12.78
CA ALA A 70 -12.43 10.07 11.44
C ALA A 70 -11.41 9.52 10.43
N GLY A 71 -10.14 9.41 10.82
CA GLY A 71 -9.10 8.79 9.99
C GLY A 71 -9.35 7.31 9.71
N ALA A 72 -9.85 6.55 10.70
CA ALA A 72 -10.23 5.15 10.51
C ALA A 72 -11.41 4.99 9.54
N PHE A 73 -12.45 5.83 9.67
CA PHE A 73 -13.59 5.84 8.74
C PHE A 73 -13.17 6.28 7.33
N ALA A 74 -12.30 7.29 7.24
CA ALA A 74 -11.71 7.72 5.97
C ALA A 74 -10.98 6.58 5.26
N GLN A 75 -10.18 5.83 6.02
CA GLN A 75 -9.46 4.67 5.51
C GLN A 75 -10.41 3.60 4.96
N LEU A 76 -11.51 3.29 5.67
CA LEU A 76 -12.54 2.36 5.18
C LEU A 76 -13.18 2.87 3.89
N GLY A 77 -13.58 4.15 3.84
CA GLY A 77 -14.19 4.76 2.67
C GLY A 77 -13.28 4.79 1.44
N GLY A 78 -12.04 5.28 1.58
CA GLY A 78 -11.06 5.31 0.49
C GLY A 78 -10.69 3.91 -0.01
N SER A 79 -10.69 2.92 0.88
CA SER A 79 -10.39 1.53 0.52
C SER A 79 -11.40 0.89 -0.42
N VAL A 80 -12.61 1.46 -0.54
CA VAL A 80 -13.60 1.01 -1.54
C VAL A 80 -13.03 1.13 -2.95
N ALA A 81 -12.26 2.18 -3.24
CA ALA A 81 -11.61 2.35 -4.54
C ALA A 81 -10.16 1.85 -4.57
N TRP A 82 -9.40 1.92 -3.46
CA TRP A 82 -8.02 1.40 -3.44
C TRP A 82 -7.94 -0.11 -3.56
N VAL A 83 -8.83 -0.88 -2.92
CA VAL A 83 -8.71 -2.34 -2.89
C VAL A 83 -8.87 -2.96 -4.29
N PRO A 84 -9.89 -2.60 -5.11
CA PRO A 84 -9.97 -3.06 -6.49
C PRO A 84 -8.76 -2.69 -7.35
N MET A 85 -8.23 -1.47 -7.16
CA MET A 85 -7.01 -1.01 -7.85
C MET A 85 -5.81 -1.89 -7.50
N ASP A 86 -5.58 -2.14 -6.21
CA ASP A 86 -4.49 -2.99 -5.72
C ASP A 86 -4.62 -4.41 -6.30
N VAL A 87 -5.82 -5.00 -6.30
CA VAL A 87 -6.04 -6.35 -6.86
C VAL A 87 -5.69 -6.41 -8.35
N VAL A 88 -6.13 -5.42 -9.13
CA VAL A 88 -5.81 -5.36 -10.58
C VAL A 88 -4.31 -5.23 -10.79
N LYS A 89 -3.67 -4.32 -10.07
CA LYS A 89 -2.22 -4.08 -10.16
C LYS A 89 -1.43 -5.34 -9.80
N GLU A 90 -1.73 -5.97 -8.67
CA GLU A 90 -0.98 -7.12 -8.17
C GLU A 90 -1.14 -8.33 -9.10
N ARG A 91 -2.34 -8.55 -9.67
CA ARG A 91 -2.56 -9.62 -10.65
C ARG A 91 -1.80 -9.40 -11.95
N LEU A 92 -1.72 -8.16 -12.43
CA LEU A 92 -0.88 -7.82 -13.57
C LEU A 92 0.61 -8.04 -13.26
N GLN A 93 1.05 -7.79 -12.03
CA GLN A 93 2.45 -7.95 -11.63
C GLN A 93 2.88 -9.42 -11.48
N VAL A 94 1.95 -10.32 -11.15
CA VAL A 94 2.24 -11.77 -11.06
C VAL A 94 1.91 -12.54 -12.35
N GLU A 95 1.45 -11.84 -13.40
CA GLU A 95 1.07 -12.43 -14.68
C GLU A 95 2.16 -13.31 -15.31
N GLY A 96 3.42 -12.85 -15.28
CA GLY A 96 4.55 -13.63 -15.79
C GLY A 96 4.85 -14.92 -15.02
N GLN A 97 4.25 -15.08 -13.84
CA GLN A 97 4.36 -16.27 -12.99
C GLN A 97 3.13 -17.18 -13.10
N MET A 98 2.12 -16.80 -13.91
CA MET A 98 0.93 -17.62 -14.10
C MET A 98 1.27 -18.83 -14.96
N THR A 99 0.79 -20.00 -14.54
CA THR A 99 0.93 -21.27 -15.27
C THR A 99 0.15 -21.26 -16.59
N VAL A 100 -0.90 -20.43 -16.67
CA VAL A 100 -1.65 -20.17 -17.90
C VAL A 100 -1.08 -18.90 -18.55
N LYS A 101 -0.54 -19.06 -19.76
CA LYS A 101 0.09 -18.01 -20.58
C LYS A 101 -0.93 -17.03 -21.19
N GLU A 102 -1.94 -16.63 -20.42
CA GLU A 102 -2.97 -15.70 -20.89
C GLU A 102 -2.60 -14.28 -20.46
N THR A 103 -2.12 -13.51 -21.43
CA THR A 103 -1.70 -12.13 -21.19
C THR A 103 -2.93 -11.24 -20.99
N TYR A 104 -3.04 -10.56 -19.86
CA TYR A 104 -3.93 -9.44 -19.68
C TYR A 104 -3.46 -8.31 -20.60
N GLY A 105 -4.22 -7.97 -21.65
CA GLY A 105 -3.91 -6.86 -22.55
C GLY A 105 -3.98 -5.46 -21.92
N GLY A 106 -3.98 -5.36 -20.58
CA GLY A 106 -3.99 -4.12 -19.81
C GLY A 106 -4.85 -4.17 -18.55
N SER A 107 -4.84 -3.06 -17.79
CA SER A 107 -5.58 -2.93 -16.52
C SER A 107 -7.09 -3.05 -16.65
N LEU A 108 -7.69 -2.53 -17.74
CA LEU A 108 -9.13 -2.64 -17.96
C LEU A 108 -9.56 -4.07 -18.30
N GLN A 109 -8.77 -4.78 -19.12
CA GLN A 109 -9.05 -6.17 -19.44
C GLN A 109 -8.89 -7.07 -18.21
N ALA A 110 -7.87 -6.82 -17.38
CA ALA A 110 -7.71 -7.50 -16.10
C ALA A 110 -8.92 -7.27 -15.19
N LEU A 111 -9.37 -6.03 -15.02
CA LEU A 111 -10.56 -5.72 -14.22
C LEU A 111 -11.82 -6.44 -14.75
N GLN A 112 -12.08 -6.35 -16.05
CA GLN A 112 -13.24 -7.01 -16.68
C GLN A 112 -13.19 -8.53 -16.50
N ARG A 113 -12.00 -9.13 -16.63
CA ARG A 113 -11.81 -10.57 -16.45
C ARG A 113 -12.11 -10.97 -15.01
N ILE A 114 -11.55 -10.27 -14.03
CA ILE A 114 -11.77 -10.54 -12.60
C ILE A 114 -13.26 -10.46 -12.28
N ILE A 115 -13.95 -9.43 -12.76
CA ILE A 115 -15.39 -9.27 -12.53
C ILE A 115 -16.17 -10.43 -13.18
N LYS A 116 -15.80 -10.86 -14.39
CA LYS A 116 -16.47 -11.99 -15.07
C LYS A 116 -16.22 -13.34 -14.40
N THR A 117 -15.02 -13.59 -13.87
CA THR A 117 -14.64 -14.91 -13.31
C THR A 117 -14.96 -15.04 -11.83
N GLU A 118 -14.86 -13.95 -11.07
CA GLU A 118 -14.96 -13.98 -9.60
C GLU A 118 -16.09 -13.12 -9.05
N GLY A 119 -16.73 -12.32 -9.91
CA GLY A 119 -17.70 -11.31 -9.51
C GLY A 119 -17.03 -10.09 -8.85
N VAL A 120 -17.86 -9.10 -8.54
CA VAL A 120 -17.43 -7.86 -7.87
C VAL A 120 -16.88 -8.16 -6.47
N LEU A 121 -17.48 -9.12 -5.75
CA LEU A 121 -17.02 -9.52 -4.42
C LEU A 121 -15.61 -10.13 -4.42
N GLY A 122 -15.17 -10.70 -5.55
CA GLY A 122 -13.81 -11.20 -5.71
C GLY A 122 -12.73 -10.12 -5.51
N LEU A 123 -13.03 -8.88 -5.92
CA LEU A 123 -12.13 -7.73 -5.75
C LEU A 123 -11.95 -7.34 -4.29
N TYR A 124 -12.93 -7.62 -3.42
CA TYR A 124 -12.93 -7.17 -2.02
C TYR A 124 -12.52 -8.27 -1.04
N ARG A 125 -12.12 -9.45 -1.52
CA ARG A 125 -11.76 -10.58 -0.66
C ARG A 125 -10.63 -10.28 0.32
N ALA A 126 -9.70 -9.41 -0.06
CA ALA A 126 -8.59 -8.97 0.79
C ALA A 126 -8.86 -7.63 1.52
N TYR A 127 -10.09 -7.11 1.49
CA TYR A 127 -10.40 -5.79 2.03
C TYR A 127 -10.05 -5.65 3.51
N TRP A 128 -10.39 -6.65 4.34
CA TRP A 128 -10.12 -6.58 5.78
C TRP A 128 -8.63 -6.72 6.12
N ILE A 129 -7.93 -7.66 5.48
CA ILE A 129 -6.48 -7.80 5.67
C ILE A 129 -5.73 -6.57 5.15
N HIS A 130 -6.23 -5.93 4.08
CA HIS A 130 -5.70 -4.64 3.63
C HIS A 130 -5.76 -3.60 4.76
N GLN A 131 -6.88 -3.48 5.48
CA GLN A 131 -6.97 -2.55 6.62
C GLN A 131 -6.01 -2.91 7.76
N LEU A 132 -5.96 -4.19 8.13
CA LEU A 132 -5.08 -4.69 9.18
C LEU A 132 -3.59 -4.55 8.83
N THR A 133 -3.28 -4.27 7.57
CA THR A 133 -1.91 -4.05 7.10
C THR A 133 -1.56 -2.57 7.12
N TRP A 134 -2.45 -1.73 6.59
CA TRP A 134 -2.21 -0.28 6.49
C TRP A 134 -2.35 0.45 7.83
N ALA A 135 -3.26 0.03 8.70
CA ALA A 135 -3.45 0.69 9.99
C ALA A 135 -2.21 0.59 10.91
N PRO A 136 -1.61 -0.60 11.13
CA PRO A 136 -0.35 -0.70 11.88
C PRO A 136 0.81 0.00 11.16
N PHE A 137 0.88 -0.07 9.83
CA PHE A 137 1.92 0.60 9.06
C PHE A 137 1.89 2.12 9.29
N ASN A 138 0.71 2.74 9.16
CA ASN A 138 0.55 4.18 9.37
C ASN A 138 0.85 4.58 10.82
N GLY A 139 0.33 3.84 11.81
CA GLY A 139 0.59 4.13 13.21
C GLY A 139 2.08 4.07 13.57
N LEU A 140 2.77 3.02 13.11
CA LEU A 140 4.20 2.86 13.33
C LEU A 140 5.01 3.91 12.55
N TYR A 141 4.64 4.19 11.30
CA TYR A 141 5.26 5.22 10.48
C TYR A 141 5.23 6.59 11.15
N PHE A 142 4.05 7.08 11.56
CA PHE A 142 3.93 8.40 12.17
C PHE A 142 4.64 8.48 13.52
N THR A 143 4.55 7.44 14.35
CA THR A 143 5.26 7.38 15.64
C THR A 143 6.78 7.47 15.45
N LEU A 144 7.33 6.68 14.52
CA LEU A 144 8.76 6.70 14.21
C LEU A 144 9.18 8.02 13.57
N TYR A 145 8.38 8.55 12.65
CA TYR A 145 8.63 9.82 11.99
C TYR A 145 8.71 10.98 13.01
N GLU A 146 7.77 11.06 13.96
CA GLU A 146 7.80 12.07 15.03
C GLU A 146 9.00 11.89 15.96
N SER A 147 9.36 10.64 16.27
CA SER A 147 10.52 10.32 17.10
C SER A 147 11.83 10.75 16.42
N PHE A 148 12.02 10.42 15.14
CA PHE A 148 13.20 10.83 14.38
C PHE A 148 13.26 12.34 14.17
N LYS A 149 12.12 12.98 13.91
CA LYS A 149 12.04 14.43 13.80
C LYS A 149 12.43 15.13 15.09
N THR A 150 12.04 14.59 16.25
CA THR A 150 12.39 15.13 17.58
C THR A 150 13.88 14.94 17.85
N PHE A 151 14.40 13.74 17.62
CA PHE A 151 15.83 13.44 17.72
C PHE A 151 16.69 14.36 16.84
N ALA A 152 16.28 14.60 15.59
CA ALA A 152 16.97 15.51 14.68
C ALA A 152 17.00 16.95 15.22
N LYS A 153 15.96 17.38 15.96
CA LYS A 153 15.88 18.76 16.50
C LYS A 153 16.84 18.94 17.64
N GLU A 154 16.90 17.95 18.52
CA GLU A 154 17.74 17.99 19.70
C GLU A 154 19.24 17.95 19.37
N ASN A 155 19.60 17.44 18.19
CA ASN A 155 20.99 17.31 17.75
C ASN A 155 21.38 18.29 16.61
N ASP A 156 20.56 19.33 16.37
CA ASP A 156 20.79 20.33 15.31
C ASP A 156 20.99 19.77 13.88
N PHE A 157 20.38 18.60 13.57
CA PHE A 157 20.45 17.96 12.26
C PHE A 157 19.39 18.50 11.26
N TYR A 158 19.25 19.81 11.13
CA TYR A 158 18.22 20.45 10.29
C TYR A 158 18.75 21.13 9.02
N PRO A 159 17.99 21.13 7.90
CA PRO A 159 16.81 20.29 7.59
C PRO A 159 17.24 18.99 6.90
N MET A 160 16.58 17.87 7.21
CA MET A 160 16.83 16.62 6.51
C MET A 160 15.54 15.87 6.15
N THR A 161 15.63 15.05 5.12
CA THR A 161 14.52 14.31 4.48
C THR A 161 14.58 12.80 4.76
N TRP A 162 15.53 12.35 5.58
CA TRP A 162 15.79 10.93 5.84
C TRP A 162 14.83 10.34 6.87
N GLU A 163 14.24 11.15 7.74
CA GLU A 163 13.37 10.73 8.85
C GLU A 163 12.15 9.97 8.34
N GLY A 164 11.50 10.50 7.29
CA GLY A 164 10.38 9.83 6.63
C GLY A 164 10.81 8.52 5.97
N THR A 165 11.97 8.52 5.32
CA THR A 165 12.52 7.33 4.65
C THR A 165 12.86 6.24 5.67
N ALA A 166 13.55 6.57 6.75
CA ALA A 166 13.92 5.64 7.82
C ALA A 166 12.68 5.09 8.54
N ALA A 167 11.73 5.95 8.89
CA ALA A 167 10.46 5.55 9.50
C ALA A 167 9.70 4.58 8.59
N GLY A 168 9.63 4.87 7.29
CA GLY A 168 8.94 4.02 6.31
C GLY A 168 9.62 2.67 6.08
N VAL A 169 10.96 2.63 6.07
CA VAL A 169 11.72 1.37 5.95
C VAL A 169 11.48 0.47 7.15
N ILE A 170 11.56 1.02 8.37
CA ILE A 170 11.35 0.25 9.60
C ILE A 170 9.89 -0.20 9.70
N ALA A 171 8.94 0.72 9.50
CA ALA A 171 7.52 0.40 9.54
C ALA A 171 7.17 -0.66 8.49
N GLY A 172 7.71 -0.51 7.28
CA GLY A 172 7.53 -1.48 6.21
C GLY A 172 8.09 -2.86 6.53
N ALA A 173 9.28 -2.94 7.12
CA ALA A 173 9.88 -4.21 7.51
C ALA A 173 9.05 -4.94 8.56
N VAL A 174 8.55 -4.20 9.57
CA VAL A 174 7.72 -4.75 10.65
C VAL A 174 6.37 -5.23 10.14
N THR A 175 5.73 -4.51 9.21
CA THR A 175 4.42 -4.90 8.67
C THR A 175 4.49 -5.84 7.46
N ASN A 176 5.69 -6.25 7.03
CA ASN A 176 5.87 -7.14 5.88
C ASN A 176 5.05 -8.44 5.96
N PRO A 177 4.97 -9.14 7.11
CA PRO A 177 4.13 -10.33 7.24
C PRO A 177 2.67 -10.13 6.84
N ALA A 178 2.06 -9.02 7.26
CA ALA A 178 0.67 -8.72 6.95
C ALA A 178 0.50 -8.41 5.46
N ASP A 179 1.42 -7.65 4.86
CA ASP A 179 1.42 -7.35 3.43
C ASP A 179 1.66 -8.59 2.56
N LEU A 180 2.50 -9.52 3.00
CA LEU A 180 2.71 -10.77 2.28
C LEU A 180 1.43 -11.61 2.24
N VAL A 181 0.71 -11.71 3.37
CA VAL A 181 -0.57 -12.42 3.42
C VAL A 181 -1.62 -11.71 2.54
N LYS A 182 -1.69 -10.37 2.62
CA LYS A 182 -2.59 -9.52 1.81
C LYS A 182 -2.37 -9.78 0.32
N THR A 183 -1.14 -9.60 -0.16
CA THR A 183 -0.77 -9.74 -1.59
C THR A 183 -0.99 -11.16 -2.10
N ARG A 184 -0.58 -12.19 -1.35
CA ARG A 184 -0.84 -13.59 -1.72
C ARG A 184 -2.33 -13.91 -1.82
N LEU A 185 -3.16 -13.34 -0.93
CA LEU A 185 -4.61 -13.52 -0.97
C LEU A 185 -5.26 -12.84 -2.20
N GLN A 186 -4.73 -11.69 -2.63
CA GLN A 186 -5.23 -10.93 -3.80
C GLN A 186 -4.90 -11.60 -5.14
N VAL A 187 -3.77 -12.31 -5.20
CA VAL A 187 -3.34 -13.06 -6.38
C VAL A 187 -3.75 -14.54 -6.38
N ALA A 188 -4.28 -15.04 -5.26
CA ALA A 188 -4.65 -16.45 -5.05
C ALA A 188 -5.42 -17.08 -6.22
N ARG A 189 -6.50 -16.40 -6.65
CA ARG A 189 -7.37 -16.89 -7.72
C ARG A 189 -6.82 -16.70 -9.12
N ALA A 190 -5.81 -15.87 -9.30
CA ALA A 190 -5.15 -15.72 -10.59
C ALA A 190 -4.23 -16.92 -10.91
N ASN A 191 -3.79 -17.66 -9.89
CA ASN A 191 -3.05 -18.90 -10.09
C ASN A 191 -3.40 -19.94 -9.00
N PRO A 192 -4.58 -20.59 -9.07
CA PRO A 192 -5.04 -21.53 -8.03
C PRO A 192 -4.08 -22.71 -7.81
N GLY A 193 -3.31 -23.10 -8.83
CA GLY A 193 -2.30 -24.16 -8.72
C GLY A 193 -1.06 -23.78 -7.90
N VAL A 194 -0.79 -22.48 -7.73
CA VAL A 194 0.37 -21.95 -6.99
C VAL A 194 -0.05 -21.30 -5.67
N PHE A 195 -1.17 -20.57 -5.67
CA PHE A 195 -1.66 -19.80 -4.54
C PHE A 195 -3.08 -20.26 -4.11
N ASP A 196 -3.14 -21.47 -3.55
CA ASP A 196 -4.38 -22.05 -3.03
C ASP A 196 -4.64 -21.61 -1.58
N TYR A 197 -5.38 -20.52 -1.43
CA TYR A 197 -5.78 -19.96 -0.13
C TYR A 197 -7.29 -19.75 -0.11
N ASP A 198 -7.95 -19.96 1.03
CA ASP A 198 -9.39 -19.74 1.17
C ASP A 198 -9.72 -18.40 1.84
N ASN A 199 -8.94 -18.04 2.85
CA ASN A 199 -9.09 -16.83 3.65
C ASN A 199 -7.74 -16.39 4.21
N THR A 200 -7.73 -15.25 4.90
CA THR A 200 -6.51 -14.66 5.50
C THR A 200 -5.80 -15.61 6.47
N VAL A 201 -6.55 -16.28 7.34
CA VAL A 201 -5.97 -17.18 8.36
C VAL A 201 -5.39 -18.43 7.70
N ASP A 202 -6.14 -19.01 6.76
CA ASP A 202 -5.67 -20.14 5.95
C ASP A 202 -4.39 -19.78 5.19
N CYS A 203 -4.32 -18.59 4.60
CA CYS A 203 -3.12 -18.09 3.95
C CYS A 203 -1.92 -18.03 4.91
N ALA A 204 -2.07 -17.35 6.05
CA ALA A 204 -1.01 -17.26 7.06
C ALA A 204 -0.55 -18.63 7.57
N VAL A 205 -1.49 -19.53 7.89
CA VAL A 205 -1.21 -20.89 8.39
C VAL A 205 -0.50 -21.72 7.32
N LYS A 206 -0.96 -21.70 6.07
CA LYS A 206 -0.31 -22.43 4.97
C LYS A 206 1.08 -21.90 4.68
N ILE A 207 1.33 -20.59 4.78
CA ILE A 207 2.68 -20.02 4.66
C ILE A 207 3.58 -20.55 5.76
N VAL A 208 3.17 -20.43 7.03
CA VAL A 208 3.96 -20.89 8.17
C VAL A 208 4.24 -22.40 8.11
N ARG A 209 3.26 -23.20 7.67
CA ARG A 209 3.43 -24.66 7.52
C ARG A 209 4.34 -25.06 6.36
N ARG A 210 4.31 -24.33 5.24
CA ARG A 210 5.06 -24.69 4.02
C ARG A 210 6.46 -24.07 3.96
N GLU A 211 6.62 -22.86 4.48
CA GLU A 211 7.82 -22.03 4.34
C GLU A 211 8.45 -21.67 5.70
N GLY A 212 7.79 -22.00 6.82
CA GLY A 212 8.21 -21.61 8.16
C GLY A 212 7.80 -20.18 8.50
N VAL A 213 8.06 -19.77 9.75
CA VAL A 213 7.74 -18.42 10.25
C VAL A 213 8.50 -17.35 9.48
N MET A 214 9.74 -17.62 9.08
CA MET A 214 10.55 -16.70 8.28
C MET A 214 10.01 -16.51 6.86
N GLY A 215 9.18 -17.43 6.34
CA GLY A 215 8.50 -17.25 5.06
C GLY A 215 7.57 -16.04 5.01
N LEU A 216 7.05 -15.58 6.16
CA LEU A 216 6.26 -14.35 6.26
C LEU A 216 7.09 -13.07 6.02
N PHE A 217 8.41 -13.15 6.18
CA PHE A 217 9.33 -12.04 5.91
C PHE A 217 9.92 -12.10 4.50
N ASP A 218 9.49 -13.06 3.68
CA ASP A 218 9.93 -13.11 2.28
C ASP A 218 9.53 -11.82 1.55
N GLY A 219 10.40 -11.37 0.64
CA GLY A 219 10.23 -10.10 -0.07
C GLY A 219 10.51 -8.83 0.74
N VAL A 220 10.87 -8.90 2.03
CA VAL A 220 11.19 -7.69 2.84
C VAL A 220 12.30 -6.84 2.20
N GLY A 221 13.32 -7.48 1.62
CA GLY A 221 14.39 -6.77 0.90
C GLY A 221 13.87 -5.99 -0.31
N ALA A 222 12.99 -6.60 -1.11
CA ALA A 222 12.36 -5.93 -2.25
C ALA A 222 11.47 -4.76 -1.77
N ARG A 223 10.75 -4.96 -0.66
CA ARG A 223 9.91 -3.93 -0.05
C ARG A 223 10.72 -2.70 0.36
N VAL A 224 11.83 -2.90 1.07
CA VAL A 224 12.72 -1.81 1.51
C VAL A 224 13.29 -1.05 0.32
N LEU A 225 13.76 -1.76 -0.72
CA LEU A 225 14.30 -1.17 -1.94
C LEU A 225 13.27 -0.32 -2.71
N VAL A 226 11.98 -0.63 -2.59
CA VAL A 226 10.90 0.13 -3.24
C VAL A 226 10.41 1.30 -2.37
N ILE A 227 10.32 1.11 -1.05
CA ILE A 227 9.80 2.14 -0.13
C ILE A 227 10.75 3.34 -0.05
N ALA A 228 12.06 3.09 0.03
CA ALA A 228 13.04 4.16 0.21
C ALA A 228 13.00 5.22 -0.90
N PRO A 229 13.12 4.89 -2.20
CA PRO A 229 13.04 5.88 -3.28
C PRO A 229 11.64 6.47 -3.41
N ARG A 230 10.58 5.69 -3.15
CA ARG A 230 9.20 6.20 -3.19
C ARG A 230 9.00 7.34 -2.20
N LEU A 231 9.42 7.16 -0.96
CA LEU A 231 9.25 8.16 0.09
C LEU A 231 10.16 9.36 -0.12
N ALA A 232 11.41 9.15 -0.53
CA ALA A 232 12.30 10.24 -0.89
C ALA A 232 11.68 11.13 -1.99
N LEU A 233 11.20 10.54 -3.08
CA LEU A 233 10.53 11.28 -4.15
C LEU A 233 9.27 11.99 -3.68
N ALA A 234 8.46 11.34 -2.84
CA ALA A 234 7.23 11.94 -2.32
C ALA A 234 7.51 13.16 -1.44
N VAL A 235 8.46 13.05 -0.50
CA VAL A 235 8.85 14.16 0.39
C VAL A 235 9.47 15.29 -0.43
N SER A 236 10.43 14.99 -1.31
CA SER A 236 11.07 16.02 -2.14
C SER A 236 10.06 16.72 -3.06
N SER A 237 9.12 15.98 -3.65
CA SER A 237 8.08 16.57 -4.49
C SER A 237 7.15 17.47 -3.67
N TYR A 238 6.78 17.02 -2.46
CA TYR A 238 5.93 17.79 -1.56
C TYR A 238 6.60 19.10 -1.12
N GLU A 239 7.86 19.05 -0.68
CA GLU A 239 8.62 20.23 -0.26
C GLU A 239 8.78 21.22 -1.42
N TYR A 240 9.19 20.74 -2.60
CA TYR A 240 9.31 21.57 -3.80
C TYR A 240 8.00 22.26 -4.16
N LEU A 241 6.88 21.52 -4.17
CA LEU A 241 5.57 22.08 -4.50
C LEU A 241 5.10 23.06 -3.42
N LYS A 242 5.35 22.76 -2.15
CA LYS A 242 5.00 23.63 -1.03
C LYS A 242 5.75 24.96 -1.11
N ASP A 243 7.04 24.93 -1.41
CA ASP A 243 7.86 26.14 -1.55
C ASP A 243 7.45 26.96 -2.78
N TRP A 244 7.11 26.30 -3.89
CA TRP A 244 6.60 26.96 -5.09
C TRP A 244 5.24 27.63 -4.88
N MET A 245 4.36 27.03 -4.08
CA MET A 245 3.04 27.58 -3.74
C MET A 245 3.07 28.57 -2.57
N ALA A 246 4.18 28.66 -1.82
CA ALA A 246 4.27 29.56 -0.68
C ALA A 246 4.22 31.02 -1.19
N PRO A 247 3.30 31.85 -0.66
CA PRO A 247 3.25 33.26 -1.03
C PRO A 247 4.58 33.94 -0.68
N ALA A 248 5.06 34.81 -1.58
CA ALA A 248 6.30 35.55 -1.37
C ALA A 248 6.26 36.28 -0.01
N PRO A 249 7.35 36.26 0.78
CA PRO A 249 7.37 36.95 2.06
C PRO A 249 7.06 38.44 1.84
N ALA A 250 6.11 38.97 2.61
CA ALA A 250 5.73 40.38 2.53
C ALA A 250 6.97 41.27 2.70
N PRO A 251 7.16 42.31 1.85
CA PRO A 251 8.24 43.26 2.04
C PRO A 251 8.09 43.92 3.41
N ARG A 252 9.19 43.93 4.18
CA ARG A 252 9.30 44.57 5.50
C ARG A 252 9.16 46.08 5.40
#